data_AF-A0A2M7ILU4-F1
#
_entry.id   AF-A0A2M7ILU4-F1
#
_cell.length_a   1.000
_cell.length_b   1.000
_cell.length_c   1.000
_cell.angle_alpha   90.00
_cell.angle_beta   90.00
_cell.angle_gamma   90.00
#
_symmetry.space_group_name_H-M   'P 1'
#
loop_
_entity.id
_entity.type
_entity.pdbx_description
1 polymer ?
#
loop_
_entity_poly.entity_id
_entity_poly.type
_entity_poly.pdbx_seq_one_letter_code
_entity_poly.pdbx_strand_id
1 'polypeptide(L)'
;MKSPEMGGSSPEKESAGIIKEKLANLEQYMPGQEETIYEFARFLSTRANDTLVPQGFDLMAALALYDLQNGKDGYTDKPIQSKLVGYPPQIYTLLQMYVPQMKEVIFGKEK
;
A
#
# COMPACT_ATOMS: atom_id res chain seq x y z
N MET A 1 23.40 42.24 -13.42
CA MET A 1 23.40 40.92 -12.78
C MET A 1 21.96 40.58 -12.40
N LYS A 2 21.38 39.54 -13.02
CA LYS A 2 20.16 38.89 -12.55
C LYS A 2 20.43 37.39 -12.65
N SER A 3 20.58 36.73 -11.51
CA SER A 3 20.58 35.28 -11.43
C SER A 3 19.14 34.80 -11.58
N PRO A 4 18.83 33.81 -12.44
CA PRO A 4 17.53 33.19 -12.45
C PRO A 4 17.43 32.21 -11.28
N GLU A 5 16.36 32.34 -10.51
CA GLU A 5 15.96 31.37 -9.49
C GLU A 5 15.63 30.05 -10.18
N MET A 6 16.52 29.07 -10.06
CA MET A 6 16.25 27.69 -10.42
C MET A 6 15.36 27.10 -9.32
N GLY A 7 14.04 27.18 -9.53
CA GLY A 7 13.07 26.39 -8.79
C GLY A 7 13.26 24.91 -9.12
N GLY A 8 14.18 24.26 -8.40
CA GLY A 8 14.29 22.80 -8.39
C GLY A 8 13.13 22.23 -7.62
N SER A 9 12.10 21.76 -8.32
CA SER A 9 11.11 20.86 -7.75
C SER A 9 11.83 19.57 -7.33
N SER A 10 11.96 19.37 -6.02
CA SER A 10 12.53 18.16 -5.45
C SER A 10 11.71 16.93 -5.92
N PRO A 11 12.34 15.90 -6.52
CA PRO A 11 11.64 14.69 -6.99
C PRO A 11 10.95 13.89 -5.87
N GLU A 12 11.27 14.20 -4.61
CA GLU A 12 10.77 13.54 -3.41
C GLU A 12 9.29 13.83 -3.10
N LYS A 13 8.72 14.92 -3.62
CA LYS A 13 7.28 15.24 -3.41
C LYS A 13 6.36 14.62 -4.47
N GLU A 14 6.89 14.17 -5.59
CA GLU A 14 6.11 13.62 -6.70
C GLU A 14 5.79 12.13 -6.48
N SER A 15 6.68 11.39 -5.80
CA SER A 15 6.49 9.95 -5.48
C SER A 15 5.43 9.66 -4.40
N ALA A 16 5.17 10.65 -3.55
CA ALA A 16 4.26 10.63 -2.41
C ALA A 16 2.84 10.14 -2.74
N GLY A 17 2.21 10.84 -3.69
CA GLY A 17 0.87 10.52 -4.16
C GLY A 17 0.82 9.22 -4.94
N ILE A 18 1.92 8.88 -5.63
CA ILE A 18 1.96 7.74 -6.57
C ILE A 18 1.81 6.41 -5.84
N ILE A 19 2.46 6.21 -4.68
CA ILE A 19 2.34 4.93 -3.94
C ILE A 19 0.90 4.72 -3.45
N LYS A 20 0.32 5.75 -2.82
CA LYS A 20 -1.06 5.69 -2.33
C LYS A 20 -2.06 5.51 -3.46
N GLU A 21 -1.86 6.20 -4.57
CA GLU A 21 -2.71 6.13 -5.75
C GLU A 21 -2.64 4.74 -6.39
N LYS A 22 -1.44 4.19 -6.63
CA LYS A 22 -1.26 2.84 -7.18
C LYS A 22 -1.90 1.76 -6.30
N LEU A 23 -1.83 1.91 -4.98
CA LEU A 23 -2.49 1.01 -4.05
C LEU A 23 -4.02 1.18 -4.05
N ALA A 24 -4.51 2.41 -4.13
CA ALA A 24 -5.94 2.70 -4.15
C ALA A 24 -6.62 2.22 -5.43
N ASN A 25 -5.88 2.18 -6.54
CA ASN A 25 -6.35 1.83 -7.88
C ASN A 25 -5.62 0.61 -8.45
N LEU A 26 -5.26 -0.35 -7.60
CA LEU A 26 -4.43 -1.50 -7.98
C LEU A 26 -5.00 -2.28 -9.19
N GLU A 27 -6.32 -2.31 -9.36
CA GLU A 27 -7.00 -2.93 -10.50
C GLU A 27 -6.56 -2.41 -11.88
N GLN A 28 -6.04 -1.18 -11.95
CA GLN A 28 -5.52 -0.61 -13.20
C GLN A 28 -4.15 -1.17 -13.56
N TYR A 29 -3.36 -1.50 -12.54
CA TYR A 29 -1.97 -1.94 -12.69
C TYR A 29 -1.81 -3.46 -12.62
N MET A 30 -2.75 -4.13 -11.95
CA MET A 30 -2.81 -5.57 -11.76
C MET A 30 -4.24 -6.05 -12.01
N PRO A 31 -4.73 -6.03 -13.27
CA PRO A 31 -6.09 -6.43 -13.59
C PRO A 31 -6.32 -7.94 -13.40
N GLY A 32 -7.59 -8.32 -13.26
CA GLY A 32 -8.02 -9.73 -13.20
C GLY A 32 -7.84 -10.44 -11.86
N GLN A 33 -7.51 -9.70 -10.79
CA GLN A 33 -7.43 -10.24 -9.44
C GLN A 33 -8.80 -10.31 -8.76
N GLU A 34 -8.88 -11.10 -7.69
CA GLU A 34 -10.06 -11.17 -6.83
C GLU A 34 -10.29 -9.85 -6.07
N GLU A 35 -11.56 -9.52 -5.81
CA GLU A 35 -11.94 -8.29 -5.10
C GLU A 35 -11.26 -8.15 -3.74
N THR A 36 -11.04 -9.26 -3.03
CA THR A 36 -10.32 -9.30 -1.75
C THR A 36 -8.91 -8.71 -1.84
N ILE A 37 -8.23 -8.92 -2.98
CA ILE A 37 -6.87 -8.42 -3.23
C ILE A 37 -6.91 -6.90 -3.42
N TYR A 38 -7.90 -6.39 -4.15
CA TYR A 38 -8.11 -4.94 -4.32
C TYR A 38 -8.56 -4.26 -3.01
N GLU A 39 -9.45 -4.89 -2.24
CA GLU A 39 -9.83 -4.41 -0.91
C GLU A 39 -8.62 -4.33 0.03
N PHE A 40 -7.70 -5.31 -0.04
CA PHE A 40 -6.47 -5.28 0.74
C PHE A 40 -5.52 -4.17 0.28
N ALA A 41 -5.35 -3.97 -1.03
CA ALA A 41 -4.53 -2.88 -1.58
C ALA A 41 -5.08 -1.50 -1.16
N ARG A 42 -6.39 -1.31 -1.24
CA ARG A 42 -7.06 -0.09 -0.75
C ARG A 42 -6.88 0.09 0.76
N PHE A 43 -6.88 -0.99 1.55
CA PHE A 43 -6.56 -0.89 2.97
C PHE A 43 -5.10 -0.43 3.19
N LEU A 44 -4.14 -0.99 2.46
CA LEU A 44 -2.73 -0.57 2.53
C LEU A 44 -2.53 0.89 2.08
N SER A 45 -3.31 1.40 1.12
CA SER A 45 -3.19 2.80 0.67
C SER A 45 -3.45 3.80 1.81
N THR A 46 -4.34 3.45 2.75
CA THR A 46 -4.63 4.29 3.93
C THR A 46 -3.47 4.36 4.93
N ARG A 47 -2.55 3.38 4.87
CA ARG A 47 -1.39 3.24 5.77
C ARG A 47 -0.08 3.67 5.11
N ALA A 48 -0.03 3.65 3.79
CA ALA A 48 1.13 4.06 3.03
C ALA A 48 1.50 5.52 3.30
N ASN A 49 2.76 5.86 3.11
CA ASN A 49 3.26 7.22 3.20
C ASN A 49 4.29 7.48 2.11
N ASP A 50 4.67 8.74 2.02
CA ASP A 50 5.41 9.29 0.90
C ASP A 50 6.88 8.85 0.86
N THR A 51 7.37 8.37 2.00
CA THR A 51 8.74 7.89 2.20
C THR A 51 8.81 6.36 2.24
N LEU A 52 7.70 5.69 1.90
CA LEU A 52 7.63 4.23 1.94
C LEU A 52 8.60 3.64 0.92
N VAL A 53 9.54 2.83 1.40
CA VAL A 53 10.50 2.09 0.56
C VAL A 53 10.05 0.63 0.42
N PRO A 54 10.56 -0.13 -0.57
CA PRO A 54 10.15 -1.51 -0.81
C PRO A 54 10.24 -2.42 0.42
N GLN A 55 11.31 -2.34 1.22
CA GLN A 55 11.42 -3.14 2.45
C GLN A 55 10.40 -2.70 3.52
N GLY A 56 10.11 -1.40 3.58
CA GLY A 56 9.08 -0.86 4.47
C GLY A 56 7.68 -1.31 4.06
N PHE A 57 7.43 -1.49 2.77
CA PHE A 57 6.18 -2.02 2.26
C PHE A 57 5.91 -3.46 2.74
N ASP A 58 6.93 -4.33 2.71
CA ASP A 58 6.81 -5.70 3.21
C ASP A 58 6.40 -5.72 4.70
N LEU A 59 7.06 -4.89 5.52
CA LEU A 59 6.74 -4.76 6.94
C LEU A 59 5.34 -4.16 7.17
N MET A 60 4.99 -3.11 6.43
CA MET A 60 3.67 -2.47 6.50
C MET A 60 2.56 -3.48 6.17
N ALA A 61 2.76 -4.30 5.13
CA ALA A 61 1.80 -5.33 4.73
C ALA A 61 1.66 -6.43 5.79
N ALA A 62 2.79 -6.88 6.38
CA ALA A 62 2.76 -7.87 7.46
C ALA A 62 2.01 -7.36 8.70
N LEU A 63 2.27 -6.12 9.12
CA LEU A 63 1.55 -5.48 10.23
C LEU A 63 0.06 -5.27 9.92
N ALA A 64 -0.26 -4.88 8.68
CA ALA A 64 -1.64 -4.75 8.23
C ALA A 64 -2.41 -6.07 8.28
N LEU A 65 -1.79 -7.18 7.89
CA LEU A 65 -2.41 -8.51 7.99
C LEU A 65 -2.62 -8.93 9.45
N TYR A 66 -1.63 -8.70 10.31
CA TYR A 66 -1.76 -8.97 11.74
C TYR A 66 -2.90 -8.15 12.38
N ASP A 67 -2.99 -6.87 12.05
CA ASP A 67 -4.05 -6.00 12.55
C ASP A 67 -5.44 -6.44 12.05
N LEU A 68 -5.57 -6.80 10.77
CA LEU A 68 -6.82 -7.31 10.20
C LEU A 68 -7.24 -8.64 10.85
N GLN A 69 -6.29 -9.53 11.13
CA GLN A 69 -6.53 -10.78 11.86
C GLN A 69 -7.06 -10.53 13.27
N ASN A 70 -6.52 -9.53 13.96
CA ASN A 70 -6.95 -9.17 15.33
C ASN A 70 -8.17 -8.22 15.36
N GLY A 71 -8.58 -7.68 14.21
CA GLY A 71 -9.67 -6.71 14.09
C GLY A 71 -9.39 -5.35 14.73
N LYS A 72 -8.13 -5.06 15.05
CA LYS A 72 -7.70 -3.85 15.76
C LYS A 72 -6.49 -3.24 15.10
N ASP A 73 -6.46 -1.92 15.04
CA ASP A 73 -5.32 -1.18 14.56
C ASP A 73 -4.23 -1.15 15.63
N GLY A 74 -3.04 -1.67 15.32
CA GLY A 74 -1.96 -1.82 16.30
C GLY A 74 -1.37 -0.51 16.82
N TYR A 75 -1.59 0.62 16.13
CA TYR A 75 -1.12 1.94 16.56
C TYR A 75 -2.12 2.66 17.45
N THR A 76 -3.41 2.50 17.20
CA THR A 76 -4.48 3.25 17.87
C THR A 76 -5.30 2.42 18.85
N ASP A 77 -5.17 1.09 18.83
CA ASP A 77 -6.01 0.10 19.53
C ASP A 77 -7.51 0.20 19.19
N LYS A 78 -7.86 0.94 18.12
CA LYS A 78 -9.24 1.10 17.67
C LYS A 78 -9.66 -0.07 16.77
N PRO A 79 -10.94 -0.46 16.78
CA PRO A 79 -11.47 -1.44 15.83
C PRO A 79 -11.25 -1.00 14.38
N ILE A 80 -10.84 -1.93 13.53
CA ILE A 80 -10.68 -1.68 12.09
C ILE A 80 -12.03 -1.80 11.39
N GLN A 81 -12.39 -0.77 10.62
CA GLN A 81 -13.57 -0.79 9.75
C GLN A 81 -13.17 -1.30 8.35
N SER A 82 -13.04 -2.61 8.21
CA SER A 82 -12.77 -3.28 6.93
C SER A 82 -13.53 -4.58 6.86
N LYS A 83 -14.02 -4.94 5.67
CA LYS A 83 -14.67 -6.25 5.44
C LYS A 83 -13.70 -7.40 5.64
N LEU A 84 -12.39 -7.16 5.51
CA LEU A 84 -11.34 -8.16 5.69
C LEU A 84 -11.15 -8.59 7.15
N VAL A 85 -11.77 -7.90 8.12
CA VAL A 85 -11.72 -8.28 9.54
C VAL A 85 -12.57 -9.53 9.77
N GLY A 86 -12.02 -10.52 10.47
CA GLY A 86 -12.74 -11.76 10.82
C GLY A 86 -12.87 -12.76 9.67
N TYR A 87 -12.13 -12.56 8.58
CA TYR A 87 -12.04 -13.54 7.50
C TYR A 87 -11.30 -14.81 7.98
N PRO A 88 -11.50 -15.97 7.31
CA PRO A 88 -10.77 -17.19 7.63
C PRO A 88 -9.24 -17.01 7.51
N PRO A 89 -8.42 -17.68 8.36
CA PRO A 89 -6.95 -17.59 8.32
C PRO A 89 -6.30 -17.78 6.94
N GLN A 90 -6.93 -18.62 6.11
CA GLN A 90 -6.49 -18.91 4.75
C GLN A 90 -6.51 -17.68 3.85
N ILE A 91 -7.44 -16.74 4.07
CA ILE A 91 -7.51 -15.52 3.25
C ILE A 91 -6.32 -14.61 3.55
N TYR A 92 -5.92 -14.46 4.82
CA TYR A 92 -4.74 -13.67 5.14
C TYR A 92 -3.46 -14.29 4.59
N THR A 93 -3.39 -15.63 4.55
CA THR A 93 -2.29 -16.36 3.89
C THR A 93 -2.25 -16.06 2.39
N LEU A 94 -3.42 -16.10 1.72
CA LEU A 94 -3.56 -15.74 0.32
C LEU A 94 -3.10 -14.29 0.08
N LEU A 95 -3.60 -13.34 0.86
CA LEU A 95 -3.23 -11.93 0.74
C LEU A 95 -1.71 -11.73 0.91
N GLN A 96 -1.07 -12.45 1.83
CA GLN A 96 0.37 -12.40 2.01
C GLN A 96 1.15 -12.88 0.77
N MET A 97 0.64 -13.86 0.04
CA MET A 97 1.26 -14.34 -1.19
C MET A 97 1.23 -13.31 -2.32
N TYR A 98 0.29 -12.37 -2.28
CA TYR A 98 0.15 -11.29 -3.27
C TYR A 98 1.02 -10.07 -2.97
N VAL A 99 1.54 -9.93 -1.74
CA VAL A 99 2.39 -8.79 -1.33
C VAL A 99 3.59 -8.57 -2.27
N PRO A 100 4.36 -9.59 -2.70
CA PRO A 100 5.47 -9.39 -3.63
C PRO A 100 5.03 -8.80 -4.97
N GLN A 101 3.90 -9.26 -5.52
CA GLN A 101 3.38 -8.79 -6.82
C GLN A 101 2.88 -7.34 -6.72
N MET A 102 2.18 -7.01 -5.63
CA MET A 102 1.82 -5.62 -5.34
C MET A 102 3.06 -4.73 -5.24
N LYS A 103 4.09 -5.19 -4.52
CA LYS A 103 5.35 -4.45 -4.37
C LYS A 103 6.04 -4.19 -5.71
N GLU A 104 6.09 -5.19 -6.59
CA GLU A 104 6.63 -5.02 -7.94
C GLU A 104 5.85 -4.00 -8.76
N VAL A 105 4.53 -3.97 -8.64
CA VAL A 105 3.67 -2.98 -9.33
C VAL A 105 3.89 -1.57 -8.78
N ILE A 106 3.99 -1.42 -7.47
CA ILE A 106 4.10 -0.12 -6.79
C ILE A 106 5.47 0.51 -7.01
N PHE A 107 6.54 -0.28 -6.88
CA PHE A 107 7.93 0.20 -6.88
C PHE A 107 8.71 -0.17 -8.15
N GLY A 108 8.17 -1.02 -9.00
CA GLY A 108 8.76 -1.37 -10.27
C GLY A 108 8.75 -0.19 -11.24
N LYS A 109 9.67 -0.22 -12.20
CA LYS A 109 9.69 0.75 -13.30
C LYS A 109 8.51 0.44 -14.23
N GLU A 110 7.73 1.45 -14.56
CA GLU A 110 6.79 1.39 -15.67
C GLU A 110 7.57 1.05 -16.95
N LYS A 111 7.10 0.04 -17.68
CA LYS A 111 7.73 -0.41 -18.94
C LYS A 111 7.30 0.46 -20.09
#